data_AF-A0A1A9C686-F1
#
_entry.id   AF-A0A1A9C686-F1
#
_cell.length_a   1.000
_cell.length_b   1.000
_cell.length_c   1.000
_cell.angle_alpha   90.00
_cell.angle_beta   90.00
_cell.angle_gamma   90.00
#
_symmetry.space_group_name_H-M   'P 1'
#
loop_
_entity.id
_entity.type
_entity.pdbx_description
1 polymer ?
#
loop_
_entity_poly.entity_id
_entity_poly.type
_entity_poly.pdbx_seq_one_letter_code
_entity_poly.pdbx_strand_id
1 'polypeptide(L)'
;ASQLPAIPASAQAEVDRNLALLQKQIDEANKRLVDTVGQGGPNFVQNAILGPLEGKRTAAIDRIAISIGRTAEKPQGLNSLAACTLEK
;
A
#
# COMPACT_ATOMS: atom_id res chain seq x y z
N ALA A 1 10.40 0.51 16.85
CA ALA A 1 10.71 1.77 16.16
C ALA A 1 9.74 1.93 15.01
N SER A 2 9.16 3.11 14.81
CA SER A 2 8.40 3.43 13.60
C SER A 2 9.28 3.09 12.40
N GLN A 3 8.81 2.23 11.50
CA GLN A 3 9.63 1.77 10.36
C GLN A 3 9.96 2.90 9.37
N LEU A 4 9.34 4.07 9.54
CA LEU A 4 9.66 5.29 8.79
C LEU A 4 10.54 6.21 9.65
N PRO A 5 11.69 6.69 9.12
CA PRO A 5 12.41 7.79 9.74
C PRO A 5 11.57 9.08 9.67
N ALA A 6 12.03 10.14 10.34
CA ALA A 6 11.38 11.44 10.25
C ALA A 6 11.24 11.87 8.79
N ILE A 7 10.00 12.16 8.37
CA ILE A 7 9.69 12.55 6.99
C ILE A 7 10.11 14.01 6.82
N PRO A 8 10.99 14.35 5.85
CA PRO A 8 11.34 15.74 5.57
C PRO A 8 10.11 16.56 5.17
N ALA A 9 10.02 17.81 5.63
CA ALA A 9 8.88 18.69 5.30
C ALA A 9 8.69 18.87 3.78
N SER A 10 9.78 18.82 3.01
CA SER A 10 9.78 18.86 1.54
C SER A 10 9.13 17.63 0.89
N ALA A 11 9.12 16.47 1.57
CA ALA A 11 8.53 15.22 1.08
C ALA A 11 7.11 14.99 1.58
N GLN A 12 6.67 15.70 2.64
CA GLN A 12 5.39 15.46 3.33
C GLN A 12 4.20 15.44 2.37
N ALA A 13 4.07 16.46 1.51
CA ALA A 13 2.95 16.56 0.58
C ALA A 13 2.93 15.45 -0.48
N GLU A 14 4.09 14.89 -0.86
CA GLU A 14 4.15 13.74 -1.77
C GLU A 14 3.79 12.44 -1.02
N VAL A 15 4.28 12.27 0.20
CA VAL A 15 3.93 11.12 1.05
C VAL A 15 2.43 11.07 1.29
N ASP A 16 1.82 12.18 1.71
CA ASP A 16 0.39 12.26 2.02
C ASP A 16 -0.48 11.90 0.81
N ARG A 17 -0.09 12.35 -0.40
CA ARG A 17 -0.78 11.97 -1.64
C ARG A 17 -0.70 10.48 -1.92
N ASN A 18 0.46 9.86 -1.72
CA ASN A 18 0.62 8.42 -1.92
C ASN A 18 -0.19 7.62 -0.90
N LEU A 19 -0.23 8.06 0.36
CA LEU A 19 -1.05 7.43 1.40
C LEU A 19 -2.55 7.57 1.11
N ALA A 20 -3.00 8.75 0.71
CA ALA A 20 -4.40 8.98 0.33
C ALA A 20 -4.83 8.12 -0.88
N LEU A 21 -3.96 7.98 -1.89
CA LEU A 21 -4.21 7.12 -3.03
C LEU A 21 -4.27 5.64 -2.63
N LEU A 22 -3.35 5.20 -1.78
CA LEU A 22 -3.37 3.83 -1.26
C LEU A 22 -4.65 3.55 -0.47
N GLN A 23 -5.09 4.47 0.38
CA GLN A 23 -6.34 4.33 1.13
C GLN A 23 -7.54 4.14 0.21
N LYS A 24 -7.66 4.96 -0.84
CA LYS A 24 -8.72 4.80 -1.84
C LYS A 24 -8.70 3.41 -2.48
N GLN A 25 -7.51 2.89 -2.80
CA GLN A 25 -7.36 1.56 -3.39
C GLN A 25 -7.71 0.42 -2.42
N ILE A 26 -7.47 0.62 -1.13
CA ILE A 26 -7.92 -0.29 -0.06
C ILE A 26 -9.45 -0.28 0.00
N ASP A 27 -10.08 0.89 -0.02
CA ASP A 27 -11.54 1.01 0.03
C ASP A 27 -12.21 0.34 -1.18
N GLU A 28 -11.63 0.51 -2.38
CA GLU A 28 -12.06 -0.18 -3.60
C GLU A 28 -11.94 -1.71 -3.48
N ALA A 29 -10.83 -2.20 -2.91
CA ALA A 29 -10.63 -3.63 -2.68
C ALA A 29 -11.62 -4.19 -1.65
N ASN A 30 -11.86 -3.46 -0.55
CA ASN A 30 -12.83 -3.82 0.47
C ASN A 30 -14.25 -3.88 -0.09
N LYS A 31 -14.64 -2.89 -0.90
CA LYS A 31 -15.92 -2.92 -1.62
C LYS A 31 -16.03 -4.16 -2.50
N ARG A 32 -14.96 -4.47 -3.25
CA ARG A 32 -14.95 -5.64 -4.14
C ARG A 32 -15.06 -6.96 -3.37
N LEU A 33 -14.47 -7.07 -2.18
CA LEU A 33 -14.61 -8.26 -1.33
C LEU A 33 -16.08 -8.53 -1.00
N VAL A 34 -16.81 -7.49 -0.62
CA VAL A 34 -18.24 -7.58 -0.28
C VAL A 34 -19.09 -7.89 -1.52
N ASP A 35 -18.81 -7.22 -2.64
CA ASP A 35 -19.62 -7.33 -3.86
C ASP A 35 -19.43 -8.67 -4.60
N THR A 36 -18.37 -9.43 -4.28
CA THR A 36 -17.99 -10.68 -5.00
C THR A 36 -18.03 -11.93 -4.14
N VAL A 37 -18.66 -11.87 -2.95
CA VAL A 37 -18.85 -13.05 -2.09
C VAL A 37 -19.52 -14.18 -2.87
N GLY A 38 -18.91 -15.36 -2.85
CA GLY A 38 -19.39 -16.56 -3.55
C GLY A 38 -19.01 -16.65 -5.04
N GLN A 39 -18.27 -15.68 -5.59
CA GLN A 39 -17.85 -15.68 -6.99
C GLN A 39 -16.40 -16.16 -7.17
N GLY A 40 -16.08 -16.75 -8.33
CA GLY A 40 -14.70 -16.91 -8.83
C GLY A 40 -13.87 -18.08 -8.26
N GLY A 41 -14.44 -18.95 -7.43
CA GLY A 41 -13.76 -20.12 -6.88
C GLY A 41 -12.74 -19.81 -5.78
N PRO A 42 -12.05 -20.83 -5.24
CA PRO A 42 -11.28 -20.72 -3.99
C PRO A 42 -10.17 -19.65 -3.97
N ASN A 43 -9.58 -19.35 -5.13
CA ASN A 43 -8.43 -18.44 -5.24
C ASN A 43 -8.81 -17.03 -5.74
N PHE A 44 -10.10 -16.76 -5.95
CA PHE A 44 -10.54 -15.48 -6.54
C PHE A 44 -10.07 -14.27 -5.74
N VAL A 45 -10.31 -14.29 -4.43
CA VAL A 45 -9.98 -13.17 -3.55
C VAL A 45 -8.48 -12.88 -3.58
N GLN A 46 -7.66 -13.92 -3.52
CA GLN A 46 -6.21 -13.76 -3.60
C GLN A 46 -5.77 -13.18 -4.95
N ASN A 47 -6.24 -13.75 -6.06
CA ASN A 47 -5.74 -13.39 -7.39
C ASN A 47 -6.31 -12.07 -7.91
N ALA A 48 -7.58 -11.79 -7.61
CA ALA A 48 -8.30 -10.67 -8.19
C ALA A 48 -8.31 -9.44 -7.28
N ILE A 49 -8.11 -9.60 -5.97
CA ILE A 49 -8.26 -8.52 -4.99
C ILE A 49 -6.98 -8.30 -4.20
N LEU A 50 -6.54 -9.29 -3.42
CA LEU A 50 -5.40 -9.11 -2.49
C LEU A 50 -4.07 -8.95 -3.23
N GLY A 51 -3.79 -9.76 -4.26
CA GLY A 51 -2.57 -9.66 -5.06
C GLY A 51 -2.43 -8.30 -5.76
N PRO A 52 -3.47 -7.82 -6.47
CA PRO A 52 -3.44 -6.47 -7.03
C PRO A 52 -3.31 -5.36 -5.97
N LEU A 53 -3.92 -5.52 -4.79
CA LEU A 53 -3.78 -4.57 -3.69
C LEU A 53 -2.36 -4.55 -3.11
N GLU A 54 -1.74 -5.70 -2.93
CA GLU A 54 -0.34 -5.85 -2.52
C GLU A 54 0.60 -5.14 -3.50
N GLY A 55 0.44 -5.37 -4.81
CA GLY A 55 1.24 -4.67 -5.83
C GLY A 55 1.08 -3.14 -5.79
N LYS A 56 -0.15 -2.66 -5.58
CA LYS A 56 -0.43 -1.23 -5.38
C LYS A 56 0.25 -0.69 -4.11
N ARG A 57 0.22 -1.44 -3.02
CA ARG A 57 0.87 -1.08 -1.74
C ARG A 57 2.38 -1.03 -1.87
N THR A 58 3.00 -2.01 -2.52
CA THR A 58 4.44 -2.00 -2.86
C THR A 58 4.80 -0.74 -3.64
N ALA A 59 4.06 -0.43 -4.71
CA ALA A 59 4.33 0.75 -5.52
C ALA A 59 4.16 2.07 -4.74
N ALA A 60 3.22 2.16 -3.79
CA ALA A 60 3.07 3.32 -2.93
C ALA A 60 4.25 3.47 -1.95
N ILE A 61 4.67 2.36 -1.33
CA ILE A 61 5.82 2.31 -0.43
C ILE A 61 7.12 2.72 -1.16
N ASP A 62 7.34 2.20 -2.36
CA ASP A 62 8.51 2.56 -3.18
C ASP A 62 8.54 4.07 -3.50
N ARG A 63 7.38 4.66 -3.84
CA ARG A 63 7.26 6.10 -4.10
C ARG A 63 7.55 6.93 -2.85
N ILE A 64 7.08 6.49 -1.68
CA ILE A 64 7.38 7.14 -0.39
C ILE A 64 8.88 7.10 -0.11
N ALA A 65 9.51 5.93 -0.26
CA ALA A 65 10.95 5.79 -0.06
C ALA A 65 11.76 6.69 -1.02
N ILE A 66 11.34 6.77 -2.29
CA ILE A 66 11.96 7.66 -3.29
C ILE A 66 11.77 9.13 -2.91
N SER A 67 10.58 9.54 -2.49
CA SER A 67 10.28 10.93 -2.11
C SER A 67 11.17 11.38 -0.95
N ILE A 68 11.29 10.56 0.09
CA ILE A 68 12.19 10.82 1.22
C ILE A 68 13.66 10.83 0.76
N GLY A 69 14.05 9.85 -0.07
CA GLY A 69 15.41 9.65 -0.57
C GLY A 69 15.94 10.78 -1.47
N ARG A 70 15.09 11.70 -1.94
CA ARG A 70 15.51 12.89 -2.69
C ARG A 70 16.11 13.98 -1.79
N THR A 71 15.76 13.98 -0.51
CA THR A 71 16.13 15.05 0.43
C THR A 71 16.78 14.55 1.73
N ALA A 72 16.74 13.25 1.98
CA ALA A 72 17.32 12.58 3.13
C ALA A 72 17.79 11.17 2.75
N GLU A 73 18.34 10.42 3.71
CA GLU A 73 18.70 9.02 3.51
C GLU A 73 17.44 8.20 3.14
N LYS A 74 17.55 7.42 2.05
CA LYS A 74 16.44 6.60 1.55
C LYS A 74 16.12 5.48 2.55
N PRO A 75 14.88 5.41 3.08
CA PRO A 75 14.47 4.32 3.94
C PRO A 75 14.61 2.97 3.25
N GLN A 76 15.09 1.97 3.98
CA GLN A 76 15.27 0.59 3.50
C GLN A 76 14.27 -0.35 4.18
N GLY A 77 14.00 -1.50 3.57
CA GLY A 77 13.19 -2.57 4.17
C GLY A 77 11.68 -2.32 4.26
N LEU A 78 11.19 -1.19 3.72
CA LEU A 78 9.77 -0.84 3.79
C LEU A 78 8.85 -1.81 3.03
N ASN A 79 9.37 -2.58 2.06
CA ASN A 79 8.58 -3.55 1.30
C ASN A 79 8.00 -4.68 2.18
N SER A 80 8.54 -4.90 3.37
CA SER A 80 7.93 -5.78 4.38
C SER A 80 6.53 -5.33 4.82
N LEU A 81 6.17 -4.05 4.61
CA LEU A 81 4.85 -3.50 4.87
C LEU A 81 3.84 -3.74 3.74
N ALA A 82 4.27 -4.24 2.59
CA ALA A 82 3.40 -4.37 1.43
C ALA A 82 2.42 -5.54 1.52
N ALA A 83 2.69 -6.52 2.37
CA ALA A 83 1.85 -7.70 2.53
C ALA A 83 0.39 -7.29 2.87
N CYS A 84 -0.56 -7.87 2.14
CA CYS A 84 -1.99 -7.64 2.33
C CYS A 84 -2.67 -8.96 2.71
N THR A 85 -3.30 -8.97 3.87
CA THR A 85 -4.05 -10.12 4.38
C THR A 85 -5.46 -9.69 4.76
N LEU A 86 -6.41 -10.63 4.71
CA LEU A 86 -7.72 -10.41 5.33
C LEU A 86 -7.59 -10.60 6.84
N GLU A 87 -7.97 -9.58 7.59
CA GLU A 87 -8.22 -9.73 9.02
C GLU A 87 -9.68 -10.16 9.22
N LYS A 88 -9.90 -11.02 10.21
CA LYS A 88 -11.22 -11.59 10.55
C LYS A 88 -11.97 -10.70 11.53
#